data_AF-A0A2K9CF36-F1
#
_entry.id   AF-A0A2K9CF36-F1
#
_cell.length_a   1.000
_cell.length_b   1.000
_cell.length_c   1.000
_cell.angle_alpha   90.00
_cell.angle_beta   90.00
_cell.angle_gamma   90.00
#
_symmetry.space_group_name_H-M   'P 1'
#
loop_
_entity.id
_entity.type
_entity.pdbx_description
1 polymer ?
#
loop_
_entity_poly.entity_id
_entity_poly.type
_entity_poly.pdbx_seq_one_letter_code
_entity_poly.pdbx_strand_id
1 'polypeptide(L)'
;MIFQHVDLNNQRLIDSTRHDCESIKMYCGYLLAELTKFFALNHAQANFGVSFAATDNLVSAVSTPYGEARGRLTIQIVEGVISGRYVFEKSVVSDDGKDIWRPIWAIRIGRYGNVLLGDEGDIEIDVTNVGPHSNAISAPAKSLLYSIASTPIFKR
;
A
#
# COMPACT_ATOMS: atom_id res chain seq x y z
N MET A 1 34.31 -8.40 -3.48
CA MET A 1 33.28 -7.77 -2.61
C MET A 1 33.95 -6.59 -1.93
N ILE A 2 33.44 -5.37 -2.12
CA ILE A 2 34.02 -4.14 -1.54
C ILE A 2 33.23 -3.84 -0.26
N PHE A 3 33.92 -3.58 0.85
CA PHE A 3 33.28 -3.12 2.07
C PHE A 3 32.69 -1.72 1.83
N GLN A 4 31.39 -1.56 2.07
CA GLN A 4 30.74 -0.26 1.98
C GLN A 4 30.92 0.45 3.33
N HIS A 5 31.68 1.54 3.36
CA HIS A 5 31.82 2.34 4.57
C HIS A 5 30.48 2.97 4.92
N VAL A 6 30.03 2.73 6.15
CA VAL A 6 28.76 3.23 6.70
C VAL A 6 29.11 4.30 7.73
N ASP A 7 28.72 5.55 7.46
CA ASP A 7 28.92 6.65 8.42
C ASP A 7 28.08 6.47 9.69
N LEU A 8 28.33 7.30 10.70
CA LEU A 8 27.66 7.20 12.01
C LEU A 8 26.12 7.37 11.92
N ASN A 9 25.61 8.18 10.98
CA ASN A 9 24.17 8.37 10.81
C ASN A 9 23.53 7.12 10.22
N ASN A 10 24.16 6.53 9.22
CA ASN A 10 23.73 5.27 8.62
C ASN A 10 23.86 4.10 9.60
N GLN A 11 24.87 4.07 10.47
CA GLN A 11 24.98 3.07 11.55
C GLN A 11 23.80 3.17 12.53
N ARG A 12 23.47 4.38 12.99
CA ARG A 12 22.30 4.61 13.88
C ARG A 12 20.98 4.17 13.25
N LEU A 13 20.85 4.34 11.93
CA LEU A 13 19.69 3.86 11.18
C LEU A 13 19.60 2.32 11.19
N ILE A 14 20.73 1.63 11.07
CA ILE A 14 20.79 0.17 11.21
C ILE A 14 20.41 -0.25 12.63
N ASP A 15 20.88 0.48 13.65
CA ASP A 15 20.54 0.18 15.05
C ASP A 15 19.04 0.35 15.34
N SER A 16 18.37 1.35 14.73
CA SER A 16 16.92 1.54 14.87
C SER A 16 16.08 0.62 13.97
N THR A 17 16.70 -0.13 13.05
CA THR A 17 16.01 -0.83 11.96
C THR A 17 14.91 -1.77 12.45
N ARG A 18 15.15 -2.54 13.51
CA ARG A 18 14.14 -3.46 14.04
C ARG A 18 12.89 -2.69 14.49
N HIS A 19 13.08 -1.68 15.31
CA HIS A 19 11.98 -0.88 15.87
C HIS A 19 11.22 -0.16 14.76
N ASP A 20 11.94 0.51 13.85
CA ASP A 20 11.33 1.26 12.75
C ASP A 20 10.55 0.33 11.81
N CYS A 21 11.08 -0.86 11.51
CA CYS A 21 10.38 -1.86 10.70
C CYS A 21 9.11 -2.39 11.38
N GLU A 22 9.16 -2.66 12.69
CA GLU A 22 8.00 -3.13 13.46
C GLU A 22 6.90 -2.06 13.50
N SER A 23 7.26 -0.79 13.73
CA SER A 23 6.33 0.34 13.69
C SER A 23 5.66 0.49 12.31
N ILE A 24 6.45 0.46 11.23
CA ILE A 24 5.90 0.55 9.86
C ILE A 24 4.93 -0.60 9.56
N LYS A 25 5.26 -1.82 9.96
CA LYS A 25 4.37 -2.98 9.81
C LYS A 25 3.07 -2.81 10.58
N MET A 26 3.14 -2.29 11.81
CA MET A 26 1.97 -2.01 12.64
C MET A 26 1.04 -0.99 11.97
N TYR A 27 1.57 0.15 11.53
CA TYR A 27 0.77 1.19 10.85
C TYR A 27 0.18 0.70 9.52
N CYS A 28 0.94 -0.12 8.77
CA CYS A 28 0.42 -0.81 7.60
C CYS A 28 -0.76 -1.73 7.97
N GLY A 29 -0.64 -2.48 9.07
CA GLY A 29 -1.72 -3.32 9.58
C GLY A 29 -2.99 -2.52 9.89
N TYR A 30 -2.86 -1.35 10.53
CA TYR A 30 -4.00 -0.47 10.80
C TYR A 30 -4.66 0.03 9.53
N LEU A 31 -3.87 0.49 8.54
CA LEU A 31 -4.39 0.90 7.24
C LEU A 31 -5.20 -0.21 6.56
N LEU A 32 -4.64 -1.43 6.52
CA LEU A 32 -5.31 -2.57 5.89
C LEU A 32 -6.58 -2.99 6.63
N ALA A 33 -6.58 -2.92 7.96
CA ALA A 33 -7.75 -3.20 8.77
C ALA A 33 -8.89 -2.19 8.48
N GLU A 34 -8.56 -0.90 8.39
CA GLU A 34 -9.56 0.13 8.08
C GLU A 34 -10.08 0.04 6.63
N LEU A 35 -9.22 -0.26 5.66
CA LEU A 35 -9.65 -0.55 4.28
C LEU A 35 -10.59 -1.76 4.23
N THR A 36 -10.27 -2.83 4.99
CA THR A 36 -11.13 -4.01 5.10
C THR A 36 -12.50 -3.64 5.65
N LYS A 37 -12.55 -2.85 6.74
CA LYS A 37 -13.81 -2.36 7.31
C LYS A 37 -14.60 -1.51 6.32
N PHE A 38 -13.94 -0.59 5.60
CA PHE A 38 -14.58 0.27 4.61
C PHE A 38 -15.23 -0.54 3.49
N PHE A 39 -14.50 -1.49 2.91
CA PHE A 39 -15.01 -2.32 1.81
C PHE A 39 -16.03 -3.38 2.27
N ALA A 40 -16.08 -3.70 3.57
CA ALA A 40 -17.12 -4.54 4.15
C ALA A 40 -18.46 -3.81 4.37
N LEU A 41 -18.50 -2.48 4.23
CA LEU A 41 -19.76 -1.73 4.36
C LEU A 41 -20.72 -2.10 3.22
N ASN A 42 -21.99 -2.39 3.56
CA ASN A 42 -23.02 -2.80 2.58
C ASN A 42 -23.11 -1.86 1.37
N HIS A 43 -23.03 -0.55 1.58
CA HIS A 43 -23.09 0.42 0.49
C HIS A 43 -21.83 0.42 -0.38
N ALA A 44 -20.64 0.15 0.19
CA ALA A 44 -19.41 0.05 -0.58
C ALA A 44 -19.43 -1.20 -1.47
N GLN A 45 -19.89 -2.33 -0.94
CA GLN A 45 -20.09 -3.56 -1.72
C GLN A 45 -21.11 -3.35 -2.85
N ALA A 46 -22.27 -2.77 -2.52
CA ALA A 46 -23.33 -2.53 -3.51
C ALA A 46 -22.92 -1.55 -4.62
N ASN A 47 -22.16 -0.51 -4.28
CA ASN A 47 -21.78 0.53 -5.25
C ASN A 47 -20.53 0.17 -6.07
N PHE A 48 -19.57 -0.55 -5.49
CA PHE A 48 -18.26 -0.79 -6.11
C PHE A 48 -18.05 -2.24 -6.55
N GLY A 49 -18.85 -3.19 -6.06
CA GLY A 49 -18.67 -4.61 -6.36
C GLY A 49 -17.32 -5.16 -5.90
N VAL A 50 -16.75 -4.60 -4.84
CA VAL A 50 -15.39 -4.88 -4.36
C VAL A 50 -15.38 -5.90 -3.24
N SER A 51 -14.43 -6.83 -3.30
CA SER A 51 -14.02 -7.68 -2.19
C SER A 51 -12.59 -7.34 -1.82
N PHE A 52 -12.33 -7.07 -0.55
CA PHE A 52 -11.00 -6.77 -0.02
C PHE A 52 -10.70 -7.68 1.16
N ALA A 53 -9.56 -8.34 1.12
CA ALA A 53 -9.06 -9.15 2.21
C ALA A 53 -7.59 -8.84 2.46
N ALA A 54 -7.21 -8.64 3.72
CA ALA A 54 -5.83 -8.53 4.15
C ALA A 54 -5.45 -9.75 4.99
N THR A 55 -4.21 -10.22 4.84
CA THR A 55 -3.62 -11.33 5.60
C THR A 55 -2.64 -10.80 6.63
N ASP A 56 -2.30 -11.62 7.62
CA ASP A 56 -1.34 -11.27 8.69
C ASP A 56 0.07 -10.95 8.15
N ASN A 57 0.39 -11.40 6.94
CA ASN A 57 1.65 -11.11 6.25
C ASN A 57 1.67 -9.73 5.56
N LEU A 58 0.69 -8.87 5.85
CA LEU A 58 0.51 -7.56 5.21
C LEU A 58 0.34 -7.66 3.69
N VAL A 59 -0.14 -8.81 3.21
CA VAL A 59 -0.55 -9.00 1.82
C VAL A 59 -2.05 -8.80 1.75
N SER A 60 -2.50 -8.00 0.79
CA SER A 60 -3.93 -7.82 0.50
C SER A 60 -4.28 -8.41 -0.86
N ALA A 61 -5.51 -8.89 -0.98
CA ALA A 61 -6.16 -9.30 -2.21
C ALA A 61 -7.39 -8.43 -2.42
N VAL A 62 -7.57 -7.97 -3.67
CA VAL A 62 -8.63 -7.04 -4.06
C VAL A 62 -9.26 -7.56 -5.34
N SER A 63 -10.53 -7.93 -5.27
CA SER A 63 -11.33 -8.32 -6.43
C SER A 63 -12.34 -7.23 -6.74
N THR A 64 -12.42 -6.83 -8.00
CA THR A 64 -13.34 -5.79 -8.49
C THR A 64 -13.91 -6.19 -9.84
N PRO A 65 -14.98 -5.53 -10.32
CA PRO A 65 -15.46 -5.72 -11.70
C PRO A 65 -14.42 -5.37 -12.78
N TYR A 66 -13.37 -4.61 -12.42
CA TYR A 66 -12.29 -4.20 -13.33
C TYR A 66 -11.08 -5.15 -13.31
N GLY A 67 -11.16 -6.24 -12.53
CA GLY A 67 -10.13 -7.26 -12.39
C GLY A 67 -9.58 -7.40 -10.97
N GLU A 68 -8.54 -8.24 -10.86
CA GLU A 68 -7.88 -8.61 -9.62
C GLU A 68 -6.64 -7.74 -9.37
N ALA A 69 -6.43 -7.37 -8.11
CA ALA A 69 -5.23 -6.70 -7.63
C ALA A 69 -4.75 -7.32 -6.31
N ARG A 70 -3.47 -7.11 -6.00
CA ARG A 70 -2.85 -7.52 -4.74
C ARG A 70 -1.99 -6.40 -4.18
N GLY A 71 -1.93 -6.28 -2.86
CA GLY A 71 -1.07 -5.32 -2.16
C GLY A 71 0.06 -6.01 -1.40
N ARG A 72 1.23 -5.39 -1.37
CA ARG A 72 2.38 -5.86 -0.58
C ARG A 72 3.21 -4.73 0.00
N LEU A 73 3.67 -4.90 1.24
CA LEU A 73 4.62 -4.00 1.88
C LEU A 73 6.06 -4.35 1.50
N THR A 74 6.85 -3.34 1.15
CA THR A 74 8.31 -3.42 1.11
C THR A 74 8.87 -2.32 2.00
N ILE A 75 9.88 -2.62 2.83
CA ILE A 75 10.54 -1.63 3.68
C ILE A 75 11.92 -1.35 3.09
N GLN A 76 12.26 -0.08 2.95
CA GLN A 76 13.52 0.36 2.34
C GLN A 76 13.99 1.68 2.97
N ILE A 77 15.25 2.05 2.69
CA ILE A 77 15.81 3.34 3.08
C ILE A 77 15.59 4.30 1.91
N VAL A 78 14.83 5.37 2.13
CA VAL A 78 14.59 6.46 1.16
C VAL A 78 15.12 7.74 1.79
N GLU A 79 16.02 8.42 1.09
CA GLU A 79 16.57 9.72 1.55
C GLU A 79 17.14 9.67 2.99
N GLY A 80 17.74 8.52 3.37
CA GLY A 80 18.32 8.33 4.70
C GLY A 80 17.31 8.02 5.81
N VAL A 81 16.06 7.69 5.47
CA VAL A 81 15.01 7.31 6.43
C VAL A 81 14.43 5.95 6.07
N ILE A 82 14.18 5.10 7.07
CA ILE A 82 13.46 3.83 6.88
C ILE A 82 11.99 4.16 6.63
N SER A 83 11.48 3.72 5.48
CA SER A 83 10.09 3.91 5.07
C SER A 83 9.51 2.63 4.50
N GLY A 84 8.23 2.39 4.78
CA GLY A 84 7.41 1.41 4.09
C GLY A 84 6.92 1.96 2.76
N ARG A 85 6.85 1.09 1.76
CA ARG A 85 6.16 1.30 0.49
C ARG A 85 5.18 0.15 0.30
N TYR A 86 3.89 0.44 0.43
CA TYR A 86 2.82 -0.50 0.16
C TYR A 86 2.36 -0.37 -1.28
N VAL A 87 2.56 -1.40 -2.10
CA VAL A 87 2.31 -1.35 -3.54
C VAL A 87 1.14 -2.24 -3.87
N PHE A 88 0.15 -1.68 -4.57
CA PHE A 88 -0.90 -2.43 -5.24
C PHE A 88 -0.48 -2.75 -6.66
N GLU A 89 -0.62 -4.01 -7.04
CA GLU A 89 -0.34 -4.54 -8.36
C GLU A 89 -1.62 -5.14 -8.95
N LYS A 90 -1.95 -4.83 -10.19
CA LYS A 90 -3.08 -5.42 -10.91
C LYS A 90 -2.60 -6.60 -11.76
N SER A 91 -3.40 -7.66 -11.82
CA SER A 91 -3.20 -8.74 -12.78
C SER A 91 -3.56 -8.27 -14.18
N VAL A 92 -2.62 -8.38 -15.11
CA VAL A 92 -2.81 -8.07 -16.53
C VAL A 92 -2.19 -9.16 -17.38
N VAL A 93 -2.71 -9.36 -18.59
CA VAL A 93 -2.13 -10.28 -19.56
C VAL A 93 -1.01 -9.57 -20.30
N SER A 94 0.18 -10.15 -20.32
CA SER A 94 1.33 -9.66 -21.06
C SER A 94 1.20 -9.91 -22.57
N ASP A 95 2.09 -9.32 -23.36
CA ASP A 95 2.11 -9.50 -24.82
C ASP A 95 2.34 -10.97 -25.23
N ASP A 96 2.98 -11.78 -24.38
CA ASP A 96 3.18 -13.23 -24.55
C ASP A 96 2.07 -14.08 -23.94
N GLY A 97 0.94 -13.48 -23.55
CA GLY A 97 -0.25 -14.18 -23.07
C GLY A 97 -0.15 -14.70 -21.63
N LYS A 98 0.82 -14.21 -20.84
CA LYS A 98 1.01 -14.63 -19.44
C LYS A 98 0.39 -13.63 -18.48
N ASP A 99 -0.14 -14.12 -17.36
CA ASP A 99 -0.55 -13.25 -16.28
C ASP A 99 0.67 -12.64 -15.60
N ILE A 100 0.75 -11.31 -15.59
CA ILE A 100 1.77 -10.53 -14.91
C ILE A 100 1.12 -9.55 -13.93
N TRP A 101 1.87 -9.20 -12.88
CA TRP A 101 1.43 -8.24 -11.88
C TRP A 101 2.09 -6.89 -12.15
N ARG A 102 1.30 -5.90 -12.55
CA ARG A 102 1.78 -4.55 -12.85
C ARG A 102 1.50 -3.63 -11.65
N PRO A 103 2.50 -2.91 -11.11
CA PRO A 103 2.25 -1.87 -10.12
C PRO A 103 1.31 -0.79 -10.66
N ILE A 104 0.27 -0.47 -9.89
CA ILE A 104 -0.77 0.50 -10.29
C ILE A 104 -0.91 1.66 -9.31
N TRP A 105 -0.52 1.45 -8.05
CA TRP A 105 -0.63 2.46 -7.01
C TRP A 105 0.26 2.11 -5.83
N ALA A 106 0.76 3.11 -5.12
CA ALA A 106 1.61 2.93 -3.97
C ALA A 106 1.27 3.91 -2.85
N ILE A 107 1.60 3.53 -1.62
CA ILE A 107 1.42 4.30 -0.41
C ILE A 107 2.73 4.25 0.37
N ARG A 108 3.23 5.40 0.82
CA ARG A 108 4.38 5.44 1.74
C ARG A 108 3.89 5.43 3.17
N ILE A 109 4.59 4.68 4.02
CA ILE A 109 4.26 4.51 5.43
C ILE A 109 5.51 4.85 6.23
N GLY A 110 5.46 5.97 6.95
CA GLY A 110 6.55 6.40 7.80
C GLY A 110 6.54 5.71 9.16
N ARG A 111 7.70 5.71 9.82
CA ARG A 111 7.89 5.10 11.15
C ARG A 111 7.11 5.78 12.29
N TYR A 112 6.57 6.98 12.05
CA TYR A 112 5.78 7.73 13.02
C TYR A 112 4.27 7.67 12.74
N GLY A 113 3.84 6.83 11.81
CA GLY A 113 2.41 6.63 11.50
C GLY A 113 1.85 7.56 10.43
N ASN A 114 2.68 8.45 9.89
CA ASN A 114 2.32 9.24 8.72
C ASN A 114 2.20 8.32 7.49
N VAL A 115 1.04 8.36 6.83
CA VAL A 115 0.78 7.61 5.62
C VAL A 115 0.58 8.58 4.46
N LEU A 116 1.46 8.51 3.47
CA LEU A 116 1.43 9.39 2.31
C LEU A 116 0.85 8.62 1.12
N LEU A 117 -0.18 9.19 0.49
CA LEU A 117 -0.84 8.61 -0.67
C LEU A 117 -0.02 8.88 -1.93
N GLY A 118 0.25 7.83 -2.70
CA GLY A 118 1.14 7.90 -3.86
C GLY A 118 2.62 7.81 -3.48
N ASP A 119 3.46 7.56 -4.48
CA ASP A 119 4.92 7.65 -4.32
C ASP A 119 5.41 9.10 -4.25
N GLU A 120 4.65 10.06 -4.78
CA GLU A 120 4.96 11.50 -4.68
C GLU A 120 4.71 12.01 -3.26
N GLY A 121 3.67 11.48 -2.61
CA GLY A 121 3.41 11.69 -1.19
C GLY A 121 2.72 13.01 -0.84
N ASP A 122 2.02 13.63 -1.80
CA ASP A 122 1.40 14.95 -1.64
C ASP A 122 0.24 15.00 -0.64
N ILE A 123 -0.36 13.85 -0.30
CA ILE A 123 -1.50 13.76 0.61
C ILE A 123 -1.13 12.86 1.78
N GLU A 124 -1.08 13.44 2.97
CA GLU A 124 -0.85 12.73 4.22
C GLU A 124 -2.17 12.41 4.93
N ILE A 125 -2.29 11.17 5.43
CA ILE A 125 -3.37 10.73 6.30
C ILE A 125 -2.79 10.14 7.58
N ASP A 126 -3.50 10.36 8.69
CA ASP A 126 -3.23 9.71 9.97
C ASP A 126 -4.10 8.45 10.09
N VAL A 127 -3.47 7.28 10.13
CA VAL A 127 -4.17 5.97 10.22
C VAL A 127 -4.49 5.55 11.65
N THR A 128 -4.05 6.32 12.65
CA THR A 128 -4.26 5.99 14.07
C THR A 128 -5.55 6.59 14.63
N ASN A 129 -6.18 7.53 13.93
CA ASN A 129 -7.36 8.27 14.40
C ASN A 129 -8.50 8.30 13.36
N VAL A 130 -8.82 7.14 12.77
CA VAL A 130 -9.80 7.03 11.68
C VAL A 130 -10.78 5.89 11.92
N GLY A 131 -12.05 6.15 11.59
CA GLY A 131 -13.09 5.13 11.48
C GLY A 131 -13.47 4.88 10.02
N PRO A 132 -14.31 3.86 9.74
CA PRO A 132 -14.66 3.44 8.38
C PRO A 132 -15.44 4.50 7.58
N HIS A 133 -15.97 5.54 8.24
CA HIS A 133 -16.63 6.67 7.57
C HIS A 133 -15.72 7.89 7.38
N SER A 134 -14.44 7.79 7.75
CA SER A 134 -13.48 8.87 7.60
C SER A 134 -13.11 9.11 6.14
N ASN A 135 -12.99 10.38 5.76
CA ASN A 135 -12.44 10.78 4.46
C ASN A 135 -11.00 10.27 4.27
N ALA A 136 -10.25 10.11 5.35
CA ALA A 136 -8.90 9.60 5.33
C ALA A 136 -8.79 8.14 4.83
N ILE A 137 -9.88 7.35 4.93
CA ILE A 137 -9.92 5.96 4.42
C ILE A 137 -10.71 5.87 3.11
N SER A 138 -11.79 6.64 2.98
CA SER A 138 -12.58 6.60 1.74
C SER A 138 -11.84 7.17 0.53
N ALA A 139 -10.95 8.16 0.72
CA ALA A 139 -10.10 8.69 -0.34
C ALA A 139 -9.10 7.65 -0.89
N PRO A 140 -8.25 7.01 -0.08
CA PRO A 140 -7.35 5.97 -0.58
C PRO A 140 -8.09 4.77 -1.17
N ALA A 141 -9.23 4.36 -0.59
CA ALA A 141 -10.05 3.29 -1.13
C ALA A 141 -10.55 3.60 -2.56
N LYS A 142 -11.07 4.81 -2.79
CA LYS A 142 -11.53 5.25 -4.12
C LYS A 142 -10.37 5.41 -5.10
N SER A 143 -9.23 5.93 -4.63
CA SER A 143 -8.00 6.06 -5.43
C SER A 143 -7.52 4.69 -5.92
N LEU A 144 -7.50 3.68 -5.05
CA LEU A 144 -7.18 2.30 -5.43
C LEU A 144 -8.12 1.77 -6.51
N LEU A 145 -9.44 1.89 -6.32
CA LEU A 145 -10.42 1.44 -7.32
C LEU A 145 -10.23 2.13 -8.67
N TYR A 146 -9.97 3.45 -8.66
CA TYR A 146 -9.70 4.21 -9.87
C TYR A 146 -8.42 3.74 -10.57
N SER A 147 -7.34 3.49 -9.83
CA SER A 147 -6.09 2.95 -10.38
C SER A 147 -6.27 1.55 -10.98
N ILE A 148 -7.08 0.68 -10.35
CA ILE A 148 -7.43 -0.63 -10.93
C ILE A 148 -8.19 -0.42 -12.24
N ALA A 149 -9.22 0.43 -12.24
CA ALA A 149 -10.07 0.65 -13.41
C ALA A 149 -9.34 1.29 -14.60
N SER A 150 -8.47 2.27 -14.32
CA SER A 150 -7.75 3.05 -15.34
C SER A 150 -6.52 2.32 -15.90
N THR A 151 -6.03 1.27 -15.23
CA THR A 151 -4.90 0.48 -15.73
C THR A 151 -5.32 -0.34 -16.95
N PRO A 152 -4.74 -0.07 -18.13
CA PRO A 152 -5.12 -0.74 -19.37
C PRO A 152 -4.68 -2.20 -19.35
N ILE A 153 -5.62 -3.08 -19.71
CA ILE A 153 -5.40 -4.52 -19.91
C ILE A 153 -5.11 -4.83 -21.39
N PHE A 154 -5.58 -3.98 -22.30
CA PHE A 154 -5.34 -4.08 -23.74
C PHE A 154 -4.54 -2.86 -24.22
N LYS A 155 -3.69 -3.02 -25.24
CA LYS A 155 -3.10 -1.88 -25.94
C LYS A 155 -4.21 -1.16 -26.72
N ARG A 156 -4.25 0.17 -26.64
CA ARG A 156 -5.04 1.01 -27.53
C ARG A 156 -4.40 1.05 -28.91
#